data_AF-A0AAU8JBV9-F1
#
_entry.id   AF-A0AAU8JBV9-F1
#
_cell.length_a   1.000
_cell.length_b   1.000
_cell.length_c   1.000
_cell.angle_alpha   90.00
_cell.angle_beta   90.00
_cell.angle_gamma   90.00
#
_symmetry.space_group_name_H-M   'P 1'
#
loop_
_entity.id
_entity.type
_entity.pdbx_description
1 polymer ?
#
loop_
_entity_poly.entity_id
_entity_poly.type
_entity_poly.pdbx_seq_one_letter_code
_entity_poly.pdbx_strand_id
1 'polypeptide(L)'
;MNKEKYKVGQETPFLSALGEPINILVEEINLQKDENNQIASLIFTVAVPYETYQKIIDESLFNLFPEIGISHPYNDFDENQVEIELELKPSLITYLNQQMETAKGLGGLMNQDDSSGLQSNCLFYTENWLAIAFKQVVSLPPELAEDGELKQGYRTLWHNQELIREKLSTKVKSTKEVVIDFLNHKNWKYEEFNEQVIKLVFNGETAQWSVLIAINEPEQEICCYSIYPETISEEYRGQFAVFITGINYELNFGNFEMDFDDGELRFRTSLPLSKETLNQQVLEKIITGNLNTMNAYVSQLQQLQSDLN
;
A
#
# COMPACT_ATOMS: atom_id res chain seq x y z
N MET A 1 25.15 -2.10 -19.89
CA MET A 1 23.88 -1.65 -20.50
C MET A 1 24.16 -0.84 -21.76
N ASN A 2 23.56 -1.22 -22.88
CA ASN A 2 23.68 -0.50 -24.15
C ASN A 2 22.53 0.53 -24.26
N LYS A 3 22.81 1.76 -24.70
CA LYS A 3 21.81 2.83 -24.86
C LYS A 3 21.67 3.16 -26.34
N GLU A 4 20.45 3.06 -26.86
CA GLU A 4 20.08 3.37 -28.24
C GLU A 4 19.10 4.54 -28.22
N LYS A 5 19.33 5.52 -29.11
CA LYS A 5 18.55 6.76 -29.17
C LYS A 5 18.13 7.01 -30.61
N TYR A 6 16.83 7.18 -30.84
CA TYR A 6 16.23 7.34 -32.16
C TYR A 6 15.44 8.64 -32.21
N LYS A 7 15.80 9.55 -33.12
CA LYS A 7 14.99 10.73 -33.42
C LYS A 7 13.81 10.32 -34.29
N VAL A 8 12.60 10.76 -33.92
CA VAL A 8 11.36 10.40 -34.58
C VAL A 8 10.70 11.64 -35.18
N GLY A 9 10.26 12.59 -34.34
CA GLY A 9 9.59 13.82 -34.79
C GLY A 9 8.23 13.56 -35.44
N GLN A 10 7.44 12.62 -34.90
CA GLN A 10 6.15 12.20 -35.44
C GLN A 10 5.00 12.44 -34.45
N GLU A 11 3.91 13.04 -34.92
CA GLU A 11 2.66 13.08 -34.16
C GLU A 11 2.04 11.68 -34.08
N THR A 12 1.76 11.25 -32.86
CA THR A 12 1.24 9.92 -32.56
C THR A 12 0.04 10.04 -31.63
N PRO A 13 -1.12 9.45 -32.00
CA PRO A 13 -2.28 9.45 -31.13
C PRO A 13 -2.09 8.44 -29.99
N PHE A 14 -2.18 8.92 -28.76
CA PHE A 14 -2.40 8.08 -27.58
C PHE A 14 -3.89 8.06 -27.25
N LEU A 15 -4.37 7.00 -26.62
CA LEU A 15 -5.75 6.87 -26.17
C LEU A 15 -5.81 6.89 -24.65
N SER A 16 -6.73 7.67 -24.07
CA SER A 16 -7.05 7.54 -22.65
C SER A 16 -7.77 6.21 -22.35
N ALA A 17 -7.97 5.87 -21.08
CA ALA A 17 -8.76 4.71 -20.66
C ALA A 17 -10.18 4.71 -21.23
N LEU A 18 -10.73 5.89 -21.53
CA LEU A 18 -12.05 6.07 -22.13
C LEU A 18 -12.01 6.02 -23.67
N GLY A 19 -10.83 5.83 -24.26
CA GLY A 19 -10.63 5.79 -25.71
C GLY A 19 -10.57 7.18 -26.36
N GLU A 20 -10.42 8.25 -25.58
CA GLU A 20 -10.29 9.59 -26.14
C GLU A 20 -8.87 9.80 -26.68
N PRO A 21 -8.71 10.28 -27.93
CA PRO A 21 -7.40 10.49 -28.50
C PRO A 21 -6.73 11.76 -27.95
N ILE A 22 -5.42 11.65 -27.70
CA ILE A 22 -4.52 12.76 -27.39
C ILE A 22 -3.32 12.67 -28.32
N ASN A 23 -3.19 13.65 -29.22
CA ASN A 23 -2.10 13.68 -30.19
C ASN A 23 -0.85 14.26 -29.54
N ILE A 24 0.25 13.51 -29.62
CA ILE A 24 1.50 13.83 -28.95
C ILE A 24 2.63 13.76 -29.97
N LEU A 25 3.48 14.78 -30.02
CA LEU A 25 4.69 14.76 -30.85
C LEU A 25 5.76 13.92 -30.15
N VAL A 26 6.04 12.74 -30.66
CA VAL A 26 7.16 11.91 -30.18
C VAL A 26 8.43 12.38 -30.87
N GLU A 27 9.28 13.10 -30.14
CA GLU A 27 10.53 13.64 -30.66
C GLU A 27 11.62 12.57 -30.70
N GLU A 28 11.66 11.72 -29.68
CA GLU A 28 12.75 10.79 -29.47
C GLU A 28 12.34 9.53 -28.73
N ILE A 29 12.94 8.40 -29.11
CA ILE A 29 12.81 7.12 -28.43
C ILE A 29 14.18 6.73 -27.87
N ASN A 30 14.24 6.55 -26.55
CA ASN A 30 15.41 6.10 -25.82
C ASN A 30 15.19 4.67 -25.33
N LEU A 31 16.00 3.75 -25.83
CA LEU A 31 15.97 2.34 -25.46
C LEU A 31 17.24 1.97 -24.70
N GLN A 32 17.07 1.35 -23.53
CA GLN A 32 18.19 0.78 -22.79
C GLN A 32 18.09 -0.74 -22.79
N LYS A 33 19.19 -1.42 -23.11
CA LYS A 33 19.29 -2.89 -23.08
C LYS A 33 20.24 -3.36 -21.98
N ASP A 34 19.91 -4.51 -21.40
CA ASP A 34 20.74 -5.22 -20.45
C ASP A 34 21.91 -5.95 -21.14
N GLU A 35 22.68 -6.73 -20.38
CA GLU A 35 23.83 -7.50 -20.89
C GLU A 35 23.42 -8.66 -21.80
N ASN A 36 22.16 -9.12 -21.70
CA ASN A 36 21.57 -10.17 -22.53
C ASN A 36 20.87 -9.61 -23.78
N ASN A 37 21.06 -8.31 -24.07
CA ASN A 37 20.43 -7.58 -25.17
C ASN A 37 18.88 -7.55 -25.08
N GLN A 38 18.33 -7.74 -23.88
CA GLN A 38 16.90 -7.56 -23.58
C GLN A 38 16.64 -6.09 -23.25
N ILE A 39 15.45 -5.59 -23.59
CA ILE A 39 15.01 -4.25 -23.23
C ILE A 39 14.89 -4.17 -21.71
N ALA A 40 15.60 -3.21 -21.11
CA ALA A 40 15.55 -2.89 -19.69
C ALA A 40 14.66 -1.67 -19.42
N SER A 41 14.70 -0.67 -20.31
CA SER A 41 13.80 0.49 -20.25
C SER A 41 13.54 1.05 -21.65
N LEU A 42 12.37 1.66 -21.80
CA LEU A 42 11.92 2.36 -23.01
C LEU A 42 11.31 3.69 -22.59
N ILE A 43 11.92 4.79 -23.02
CA ILE A 43 11.51 6.15 -22.67
C ILE A 43 11.25 6.92 -23.95
N PHE A 44 10.08 7.53 -24.06
CA PHE A 44 9.76 8.50 -25.10
C PHE A 44 9.98 9.90 -24.56
N THR A 45 10.71 10.72 -25.31
CA THR A 45 10.70 12.17 -25.12
C THR A 45 9.67 12.74 -26.07
N VAL A 46 8.66 13.41 -25.51
CA VAL A 46 7.54 13.94 -26.26
C VAL A 46 7.36 15.43 -26.02
N ALA A 47 6.83 16.14 -27.00
CA ALA A 47 6.46 17.55 -26.88
C ALA A 47 4.94 17.70 -27.00
N VAL A 48 4.35 18.49 -26.11
CA VAL A 48 2.92 18.79 -26.12
C VAL A 48 2.66 20.30 -25.98
N PRO A 49 1.59 20.83 -26.59
CA PRO A 49 1.11 22.18 -26.29
C PRO A 49 0.74 22.34 -24.82
N TYR A 50 0.78 23.57 -24.32
CA TYR A 50 0.47 23.88 -22.91
C TYR A 50 -0.94 23.39 -22.49
N GLU A 51 -1.95 23.58 -23.33
CA GLU A 51 -3.32 23.11 -23.07
C GLU A 51 -3.38 21.58 -22.92
N THR A 52 -2.58 20.85 -23.70
CA THR A 52 -2.50 19.40 -23.64
C THR A 52 -1.78 18.94 -22.37
N TYR A 53 -0.74 19.67 -21.95
CA TYR A 53 -0.09 19.46 -20.65
C TYR A 53 -1.09 19.65 -19.49
N GLN A 54 -1.91 20.71 -19.51
CA GLN A 54 -2.96 20.91 -18.50
C GLN A 54 -3.95 19.74 -18.48
N LYS A 55 -4.44 19.31 -19.65
CA LYS A 55 -5.32 18.14 -19.77
C LYS A 55 -4.68 16.88 -19.16
N ILE A 56 -3.40 16.63 -19.43
CA ILE A 56 -2.67 15.47 -18.89
C ILE A 56 -2.66 15.48 -17.35
N ILE A 57 -2.48 16.65 -16.73
CA ILE A 57 -2.50 16.80 -15.27
C ILE A 57 -3.93 16.64 -14.73
N ASP A 58 -4.89 17.36 -15.29
CA ASP A 58 -6.28 17.40 -14.80
C ASP A 58 -6.97 16.03 -14.90
N GLU A 59 -6.69 15.29 -15.97
CA GLU A 59 -7.25 13.95 -16.21
C GLU A 59 -6.35 12.82 -15.70
N SER A 60 -5.24 13.13 -15.02
CA SER A 60 -4.29 12.14 -14.49
C SER A 60 -3.77 11.14 -15.53
N LEU A 61 -3.63 11.58 -16.79
CA LEU A 61 -3.10 10.75 -17.88
C LEU A 61 -1.64 10.38 -17.60
N PHE A 62 -1.14 9.32 -18.25
CA PHE A 62 0.24 8.86 -18.05
C PHE A 62 0.57 8.50 -16.59
N ASN A 63 -0.44 7.99 -15.87
CA ASN A 63 -0.41 7.60 -14.45
C ASN A 63 -0.02 8.74 -13.50
N LEU A 64 -0.41 9.98 -13.80
CA LEU A 64 -0.16 11.16 -12.95
C LEU A 64 -1.22 11.31 -11.87
N PHE A 65 -1.34 10.32 -10.99
CA PHE A 65 -2.25 10.41 -9.86
C PHE A 65 -1.76 11.47 -8.86
N PRO A 66 -2.67 12.22 -8.20
CA PRO A 66 -2.32 13.24 -7.21
C PRO A 66 -1.38 12.73 -6.10
N GLU A 67 -1.51 11.46 -5.69
CA GLU A 67 -0.71 10.82 -4.65
C GLU A 67 0.73 10.50 -5.08
N ILE A 68 0.96 10.39 -6.39
CA ILE A 68 2.30 10.15 -6.98
C ILE A 68 3.04 11.48 -7.19
N GLY A 69 2.46 12.56 -6.68
CA GLY A 69 3.16 13.73 -6.17
C GLY A 69 4.11 14.36 -7.19
N ILE A 70 3.63 15.38 -7.87
CA ILE A 70 4.52 16.43 -8.37
C ILE A 70 5.34 16.88 -7.16
N SER A 71 6.67 16.76 -7.22
CA SER A 71 7.50 16.99 -6.03
C SER A 71 7.45 18.43 -5.52
N HIS A 72 6.82 19.35 -6.26
CA HIS A 72 6.62 20.76 -5.94
C HIS A 72 5.22 21.22 -6.37
N PRO A 73 4.63 22.22 -5.69
CA PRO A 73 3.41 22.86 -6.19
C PRO A 73 3.73 23.51 -7.53
N TYR A 74 2.89 23.27 -8.55
CA TYR A 74 2.78 24.03 -9.80
C TYR A 74 4.03 24.86 -10.15
N ASN A 75 4.97 24.27 -10.91
CA ASN A 75 5.87 25.13 -11.68
C ASN A 75 5.00 25.82 -12.71
N ASP A 76 4.95 27.15 -12.63
CA ASP A 76 4.40 28.05 -13.65
C ASP A 76 5.22 27.87 -14.94
N PHE A 77 4.97 26.78 -15.67
CA PHE A 77 5.34 26.74 -17.07
C PHE A 77 4.55 27.82 -17.78
N ASP A 78 5.22 28.59 -18.63
CA ASP A 78 4.58 29.54 -19.53
C ASP A 78 3.68 28.78 -20.51
N GLU A 79 2.79 29.49 -21.22
CA GLU A 79 1.90 28.96 -22.26
C GLU A 79 2.65 28.51 -23.54
N ASN A 80 3.84 27.93 -23.39
CA ASN A 80 4.69 27.35 -24.41
C ASN A 80 4.64 25.82 -24.36
N GLN A 81 5.28 25.17 -25.34
CA GLN A 81 5.38 23.71 -25.37
C GLN A 81 6.10 23.15 -24.13
N VAL A 82 5.63 21.99 -23.68
CA VAL A 82 6.21 21.23 -22.57
C VAL A 82 6.75 19.91 -23.12
N GLU A 83 8.01 19.64 -22.83
CA GLU A 83 8.65 18.35 -23.07
C GLU A 83 8.35 17.41 -21.89
N ILE A 84 7.95 16.18 -22.19
CA ILE A 84 7.63 15.16 -21.19
C ILE A 84 8.48 13.91 -21.48
N GLU A 85 9.11 13.36 -20.45
CA GLU A 85 9.72 12.02 -20.50
C GLU A 85 8.68 11.00 -20.05
N LEU A 86 8.29 10.08 -20.94
CA LEU A 86 7.33 9.01 -20.70
C LEU A 86 8.04 7.65 -20.69
N GLU A 87 7.99 6.91 -19.59
CA GLU A 87 8.58 5.58 -19.48
C GLU A 87 7.52 4.48 -19.61
N LEU A 88 7.75 3.47 -20.44
CA LEU A 88 6.83 2.34 -20.55
C LEU A 88 6.83 1.50 -19.27
N LYS A 89 5.64 1.08 -18.82
CA LYS A 89 5.52 0.23 -17.63
C LYS A 89 6.37 -1.04 -17.73
N PRO A 90 7.07 -1.46 -16.65
CA PRO A 90 7.93 -2.65 -16.65
C PRO A 90 7.23 -3.95 -17.08
N SER A 91 5.94 -4.11 -16.76
CA SER A 91 5.15 -5.28 -17.17
C SER A 91 5.04 -5.42 -18.69
N LEU A 92 5.02 -4.30 -19.42
CA LEU A 92 4.96 -4.28 -20.89
C LEU A 92 6.34 -4.44 -21.52
N ILE A 93 7.42 -4.04 -20.83
CA ILE A 93 8.79 -4.34 -21.27
C ILE A 93 9.01 -5.86 -21.35
N THR A 94 8.52 -6.61 -20.35
CA THR A 94 8.56 -8.08 -20.39
C THR A 94 7.82 -8.63 -21.61
N TYR A 95 6.66 -8.07 -21.93
CA TYR A 95 5.89 -8.46 -23.12
C TYR A 95 6.65 -8.16 -24.42
N LEU A 96 7.23 -6.96 -24.58
CA LEU A 96 8.01 -6.59 -25.77
C LEU A 96 9.21 -7.51 -26.00
N ASN A 97 9.92 -7.85 -24.93
CA ASN A 97 11.03 -8.79 -24.96
C ASN A 97 10.63 -10.20 -25.43
N GLN A 98 9.42 -10.66 -25.07
CA GLN A 98 8.89 -11.96 -25.51
C GLN A 98 8.50 -11.97 -27.00
N GLN A 99 8.05 -10.83 -27.55
CA GLN A 99 7.62 -10.72 -28.94
C GLN A 99 8.76 -10.46 -29.94
N MET A 100 10.01 -10.33 -29.48
CA MET A 100 11.19 -10.00 -30.31
C MET A 100 11.03 -8.72 -31.16
N GLU A 101 10.22 -7.75 -30.72
CA GLU A 101 10.10 -6.47 -31.42
C GLU A 101 11.32 -5.58 -31.13
N THR A 102 12.15 -5.36 -32.14
CA THR A 102 13.27 -4.41 -32.07
C THR A 102 12.73 -2.97 -32.00
N ALA A 103 13.48 -2.00 -31.44
CA ALA A 103 13.08 -0.58 -31.44
C ALA A 103 12.79 0.00 -32.84
N LYS A 104 13.32 -0.61 -33.91
CA LYS A 104 12.94 -0.27 -35.29
C LYS A 104 11.48 -0.65 -35.64
N GLY A 105 10.94 -1.70 -35.01
CA GLY A 105 9.54 -2.11 -35.14
C GLY A 105 8.56 -1.15 -34.46
N LEU A 106 8.96 -0.51 -33.36
CA LEU A 106 8.17 0.50 -32.67
C LEU A 106 7.87 1.72 -33.55
N GLY A 107 8.81 2.13 -34.41
CA GLY A 107 8.57 3.20 -35.39
C GLY A 107 7.59 2.80 -36.51
N GLY A 108 7.53 1.50 -36.86
CA GLY A 108 6.52 0.97 -37.79
C GLY A 108 5.13 0.90 -37.17
N LEU A 109 5.07 0.57 -35.88
CA LEU A 109 3.87 0.53 -35.04
C LEU A 109 3.19 1.90 -34.85
N MET A 110 3.94 3.00 -34.97
CA MET A 110 3.39 4.37 -34.92
C MET A 110 2.64 4.77 -36.19
N ASN A 111 2.92 4.13 -37.33
CA ASN A 111 2.16 4.32 -38.56
C ASN A 111 0.90 3.44 -38.52
N GLN A 112 -0.27 4.06 -38.33
CA GLN A 112 -1.58 3.39 -38.31
C GLN A 112 -2.04 2.82 -39.66
N ASP A 113 -1.14 2.69 -40.64
CA ASP A 113 -1.42 2.07 -41.94
C ASP A 113 -0.94 0.62 -41.92
N ASP A 114 -1.68 -0.26 -41.25
CA ASP A 114 -1.73 -1.64 -41.70
C ASP A 114 -3.07 -2.29 -41.37
N SER A 115 -3.77 -2.63 -42.44
CA SER A 115 -4.98 -3.41 -42.51
C SER A 115 -4.76 -4.86 -42.03
N SER A 116 -4.55 -5.03 -40.72
CA SER A 116 -4.66 -6.32 -40.03
C SER A 116 -5.37 -6.11 -38.68
N GLY A 117 -6.48 -6.83 -38.51
CA GLY A 117 -7.50 -6.53 -37.50
C GLY A 117 -7.05 -6.67 -36.04
N LEU A 118 -7.67 -5.86 -35.18
CA LEU A 118 -7.85 -6.08 -33.74
C LEU A 118 -6.61 -6.61 -32.95
N GLN A 119 -5.43 -6.06 -33.22
CA GLN A 119 -4.31 -5.96 -32.27
C GLN A 119 -3.63 -4.58 -32.39
N SER A 120 -4.43 -3.56 -32.71
CA SER A 120 -4.01 -2.17 -32.95
C SER A 120 -3.52 -1.51 -31.65
N ASN A 121 -2.30 -1.88 -31.28
CA ASN A 121 -1.32 -1.17 -30.47
C ASN A 121 -1.75 -0.71 -29.07
N CYS A 122 -2.01 -1.68 -28.19
CA CYS A 122 -2.27 -1.43 -26.76
C CYS A 122 -1.15 -0.63 -26.06
N LEU A 123 0.04 -0.53 -26.65
CA LEU A 123 1.11 0.33 -26.15
C LEU A 123 0.68 1.80 -26.06
N PHE A 124 -0.15 2.30 -26.97
CA PHE A 124 -0.48 3.73 -27.03
C PHE A 124 -1.66 4.15 -26.15
N TYR A 125 -2.01 3.33 -25.14
CA TYR A 125 -2.88 3.80 -24.05
C TYR A 125 -2.07 4.61 -23.05
N THR A 126 -2.58 5.76 -22.61
CA THR A 126 -1.85 6.62 -21.66
C THR A 126 -1.53 5.89 -20.35
N GLU A 127 -2.39 4.95 -19.94
CA GLU A 127 -2.27 4.15 -18.72
C GLU A 127 -1.08 3.19 -18.77
N ASN A 128 -0.49 2.97 -19.94
CA ASN A 128 0.65 2.07 -20.12
C ASN A 128 2.01 2.76 -19.98
N TRP A 129 1.99 4.08 -19.79
CA TRP A 129 3.18 4.92 -19.70
C TRP A 129 3.18 5.72 -18.39
N LEU A 130 4.37 5.97 -17.87
CA LEU A 130 4.61 6.73 -16.65
C LEU A 130 5.27 8.05 -17.03
N ALA A 131 4.63 9.18 -16.76
CA ALA A 131 5.30 10.46 -16.92
C ALA A 131 6.32 10.65 -15.79
N ILE A 132 7.62 10.60 -16.12
CA ILE A 132 8.73 10.63 -15.15
C ILE A 132 9.36 12.02 -15.00
N ALA A 133 9.25 12.88 -16.02
CA ALA A 133 9.74 14.25 -15.97
C ALA A 133 9.00 15.18 -16.92
N PHE A 134 8.97 16.46 -16.55
CA PHE A 134 8.43 17.55 -17.35
C PHE A 134 9.46 18.66 -17.45
N LYS A 135 9.65 19.21 -18.64
CA LYS A 135 10.65 20.24 -18.91
C LYS A 135 10.08 21.27 -19.88
N GLN A 136 10.52 22.51 -19.77
CA GLN A 136 10.21 23.59 -20.70
C GLN A 136 11.47 24.39 -20.98
N VAL A 137 11.67 24.78 -22.23
CA VAL A 137 12.76 25.69 -22.62
C VAL A 137 12.44 27.08 -22.09
N VAL A 138 13.39 27.69 -21.39
CA VAL A 138 13.25 29.04 -20.83
C VAL A 138 14.04 30.02 -21.69
N SER A 139 13.46 31.20 -21.91
CA SER A 139 14.17 32.29 -22.58
C SER A 139 15.34 32.75 -21.73
N LEU A 140 16.54 32.71 -22.31
CA LEU A 140 17.75 33.21 -21.66
C LEU A 140 17.80 34.74 -21.73
N PRO A 141 18.37 35.42 -20.70
CA PRO A 141 18.70 36.83 -20.79
C PRO A 141 19.56 37.12 -22.03
N PRO A 142 19.48 38.32 -22.63
CA PRO A 142 20.17 38.65 -23.88
C PRO A 142 21.68 38.39 -23.86
N GLU A 143 22.29 38.45 -22.67
CA GLU A 143 23.71 38.23 -22.43
C GLU A 143 24.15 36.74 -22.58
N LEU A 144 23.20 35.80 -22.48
CA LEU A 144 23.44 34.35 -22.54
C LEU A 144 22.73 33.70 -23.75
N ALA A 145 22.09 34.50 -24.62
CA ALA A 145 21.26 34.00 -25.71
C ALA A 145 22.05 33.21 -26.78
N GLU A 146 23.37 33.40 -26.87
CA GLU A 146 24.24 32.65 -27.81
C GLU A 146 24.86 31.38 -27.19
N ASP A 147 24.74 31.15 -25.88
CA ASP A 147 25.44 30.07 -25.15
C ASP A 147 24.66 28.74 -25.03
N GLY A 148 23.49 28.63 -25.68
CA GLY A 148 22.71 27.39 -25.79
C GLY A 148 21.27 27.50 -25.32
N GLU A 149 20.65 26.36 -25.02
CA GLU A 149 19.27 26.29 -24.52
C GLU A 149 19.24 25.88 -23.05
N LEU A 150 18.49 26.63 -22.23
CA LEU A 150 18.23 26.27 -20.84
C LEU A 150 16.84 25.63 -20.74
N LYS A 151 16.78 24.43 -20.14
CA LYS A 151 15.52 23.76 -19.81
C LYS A 151 15.30 23.76 -18.30
N GLN A 152 14.15 24.24 -17.85
CA GLN A 152 13.70 24.09 -16.47
C GLN A 152 12.61 23.02 -16.38
N GLY A 153 12.46 22.37 -15.24
CA GLY A 153 11.50 21.28 -15.14
C GLY A 153 11.43 20.64 -13.76
N TYR A 154 10.59 19.63 -13.65
CA TYR A 154 10.47 18.81 -12.46
C TYR A 154 10.40 17.33 -12.82
N ARG A 155 10.69 16.48 -11.83
CA ARG A 155 10.52 15.03 -11.94
C ARG A 155 9.36 14.59 -11.05
N THR A 156 8.61 13.61 -11.53
CA THR A 156 7.54 12.97 -10.73
C THR A 156 8.16 11.91 -9.82
N LEU A 157 7.39 11.38 -8.87
CA LEU A 157 7.88 10.26 -8.06
C LEU A 157 8.17 9.02 -8.91
N TRP A 158 7.58 8.88 -10.10
CA TRP A 158 7.87 7.75 -11.00
C TRP A 158 9.35 7.65 -11.39
N HIS A 159 10.06 8.78 -11.44
CA HIS A 159 11.51 8.78 -11.67
C HIS A 159 12.31 8.11 -10.53
N ASN A 160 11.76 8.05 -9.33
CA ASN A 160 12.40 7.44 -8.16
C ASN A 160 11.52 6.33 -7.58
N GLN A 161 11.56 5.16 -8.22
CA GLN A 161 10.80 3.98 -7.79
C GLN A 161 11.14 3.53 -6.36
N GLU A 162 12.36 3.75 -5.87
CA GLU A 162 12.74 3.45 -4.49
C GLU A 162 12.01 4.37 -3.51
N LEU A 163 11.97 5.67 -3.79
CA LEU A 163 11.20 6.64 -3.00
C LEU A 163 9.69 6.38 -3.08
N ILE A 164 9.17 5.88 -4.21
CA ILE A 164 7.77 5.41 -4.27
C ILE A 164 7.57 4.24 -3.31
N ARG A 165 8.45 3.24 -3.34
CA ARG A 165 8.35 2.10 -2.42
C ARG A 165 8.42 2.54 -0.96
N GLU A 166 9.31 3.47 -0.64
CA GLU A 166 9.43 4.07 0.70
C GLU A 166 8.16 4.85 1.10
N LYS A 167 7.64 5.71 0.20
CA LYS A 167 6.42 6.51 0.42
C LYS A 167 5.13 5.67 0.47
N LEU A 168 5.08 4.55 -0.25
CA LEU A 168 3.98 3.59 -0.18
C LEU A 168 4.12 2.69 1.04
N SER A 169 5.34 2.29 1.43
CA SER A 169 5.59 1.50 2.64
C SER A 169 5.29 2.30 3.91
N THR A 170 5.50 3.62 3.91
CA THR A 170 5.15 4.51 5.03
C THR A 170 3.65 4.75 5.19
N LYS A 171 2.80 4.27 4.27
CA LYS A 171 1.33 4.33 4.38
C LYS A 171 0.66 3.02 4.82
N VAL A 172 1.37 1.89 4.87
CA VAL A 172 0.78 0.64 5.39
C VAL A 172 1.12 0.55 6.87
N LYS A 173 0.19 1.01 7.71
CA LYS A 173 0.31 0.85 9.16
C LYS A 173 0.56 -0.62 9.50
N SER A 174 1.53 -0.87 10.39
CA SER A 174 1.74 -2.19 10.98
C SER A 174 0.48 -2.62 11.74
N THR A 175 0.33 -3.92 11.99
CA THR A 175 -0.83 -4.43 12.73
C THR A 175 -0.87 -3.80 14.12
N LYS A 176 0.32 -3.65 14.73
CA LYS A 176 0.49 -3.00 16.02
C LYS A 176 0.04 -1.54 16.01
N GLU A 177 0.39 -0.78 14.98
CA GLU A 177 -0.09 0.60 14.82
C GLU A 177 -1.61 0.68 14.68
N VAL A 178 -2.23 -0.22 13.92
CA VAL A 178 -3.70 -0.27 13.79
C VAL A 178 -4.38 -0.60 15.13
N VAL A 179 -3.80 -1.50 15.92
CA VAL A 179 -4.27 -1.79 17.29
C VAL A 179 -4.10 -0.58 18.20
N ILE A 180 -2.94 0.08 18.17
CA ILE A 180 -2.69 1.29 18.97
C ILE A 180 -3.70 2.40 18.62
N ASP A 181 -3.97 2.62 17.34
CA ASP A 181 -4.97 3.59 16.90
C ASP A 181 -6.36 3.26 17.43
N PHE A 182 -6.74 1.98 17.42
CA PHE A 182 -8.00 1.52 18.00
C PHE A 182 -8.08 1.81 19.51
N LEU A 183 -7.02 1.53 20.26
CA LEU A 183 -6.96 1.80 21.70
C LEU A 183 -7.03 3.31 21.99
N ASN A 184 -6.31 4.12 21.21
CA ASN A 184 -6.34 5.58 21.31
C ASN A 184 -7.73 6.13 21.02
N HIS A 185 -8.40 5.65 19.97
CA HIS A 185 -9.78 6.03 19.65
C HIS A 185 -10.76 5.68 20.78
N LYS A 186 -10.53 4.57 21.49
CA LYS A 186 -11.30 4.15 22.67
C LYS A 186 -10.93 4.94 23.94
N ASN A 187 -9.90 5.79 23.91
CA ASN A 187 -9.31 6.44 25.07
C ASN A 187 -8.87 5.43 26.16
N TRP A 188 -8.40 4.25 25.77
CA TRP A 188 -7.92 3.24 26.70
C TRP A 188 -6.43 3.42 26.97
N LYS A 189 -6.05 3.38 28.25
CA LYS A 189 -4.64 3.43 28.66
C LYS A 189 -4.00 2.06 28.45
N TYR A 190 -2.80 2.05 27.89
CA TYR A 190 -2.02 0.86 27.64
C TYR A 190 -0.54 1.08 27.93
N GLU A 191 0.19 -0.02 28.07
CA GLU A 191 1.64 -0.09 28.17
C GLU A 191 2.15 -1.05 27.10
N GLU A 192 3.20 -0.68 26.38
CA GLU A 192 3.89 -1.62 25.51
C GLU A 192 4.84 -2.47 26.34
N PHE A 193 4.44 -3.71 26.64
CA PHE A 193 5.23 -4.62 27.48
C PHE A 193 6.50 -5.07 26.75
N ASN A 194 6.40 -5.32 25.44
CA ASN A 194 7.53 -5.55 24.55
C ASN A 194 7.14 -5.23 23.09
N GLU A 195 8.00 -5.57 22.13
CA GLU A 195 7.75 -5.30 20.71
C GLU A 195 6.44 -5.93 20.18
N GLN A 196 6.01 -7.06 20.73
CA GLN A 196 4.86 -7.85 20.26
C GLN A 196 3.65 -7.79 21.19
N VAL A 197 3.80 -7.35 22.43
CA VAL A 197 2.74 -7.42 23.45
C VAL A 197 2.39 -6.04 23.98
N ILE A 198 1.10 -5.70 23.87
CA ILE A 198 0.49 -4.53 24.50
C ILE A 198 -0.28 -4.99 25.73
N LYS A 199 -0.06 -4.35 26.87
CA LYS A 199 -0.73 -4.64 28.14
C LYS A 199 -1.71 -3.52 28.48
N LEU A 200 -2.89 -3.90 28.95
CA LEU A 200 -3.88 -2.99 29.50
C LEU A 200 -4.39 -3.50 30.84
N VAL A 201 -5.03 -2.61 31.59
CA VAL A 201 -5.81 -2.97 32.78
C VAL A 201 -7.25 -2.60 32.51
N PHE A 202 -8.15 -3.57 32.60
CA PHE A 202 -9.57 -3.36 32.42
C PHE A 202 -10.29 -3.38 33.76
N ASN A 203 -11.17 -2.41 33.97
CA ASN A 203 -12.05 -2.34 35.13
C ASN A 203 -13.41 -2.88 34.71
N GLY A 204 -13.67 -4.16 35.00
CA GLY A 204 -14.99 -4.73 34.85
C GLY A 204 -15.92 -4.37 36.00
N GLU A 205 -17.08 -5.02 36.03
CA GLU A 205 -18.15 -4.75 36.99
C GLU A 205 -17.81 -5.21 38.41
N THR A 206 -17.26 -6.43 38.56
CA THR A 206 -16.95 -7.03 39.86
C THR A 206 -15.45 -7.28 40.09
N ALA A 207 -14.62 -7.01 39.08
CA ALA A 207 -13.19 -7.26 39.13
C ALA A 207 -12.41 -6.31 38.22
N GLN A 208 -11.14 -6.09 38.56
CA GLN A 208 -10.15 -5.48 37.68
C GLN A 208 -9.16 -6.57 37.24
N TRP A 209 -8.83 -6.63 35.95
CA TRP A 209 -7.89 -7.62 35.42
C TRP A 209 -6.89 -7.06 34.42
N SER A 210 -5.80 -7.82 34.24
CA SER A 210 -4.82 -7.55 33.20
C SER A 210 -5.27 -8.12 31.85
N VAL A 211 -5.03 -7.35 30.80
CA VAL A 211 -5.33 -7.73 29.42
C VAL A 211 -4.03 -7.70 28.63
N LEU A 212 -3.72 -8.76 27.90
CA LEU A 212 -2.57 -8.84 27.01
C LEU A 212 -3.03 -8.98 25.57
N ILE A 213 -2.59 -8.08 24.69
CA ILE A 213 -2.77 -8.16 23.25
C ILE A 213 -1.42 -8.53 22.65
N ALA A 214 -1.27 -9.78 22.23
CA ALA A 214 -0.09 -10.28 21.57
C ALA A 214 -0.28 -10.25 20.04
N ILE A 215 0.67 -9.64 19.35
CA ILE A 215 0.67 -9.44 17.91
C ILE A 215 1.92 -10.11 17.35
N ASN A 216 1.72 -11.22 16.65
CA ASN A 216 2.78 -11.96 15.98
C ASN A 216 2.70 -11.66 14.48
N GLU A 217 3.39 -10.60 14.03
CA GLU A 217 3.38 -10.24 12.61
C GLU A 217 4.02 -11.30 11.69
N PRO A 218 5.15 -11.96 12.07
CA PRO A 218 5.72 -13.04 11.26
C PRO A 218 4.75 -14.19 10.99
N GLU A 219 4.03 -14.65 12.01
CA GLU A 219 3.03 -15.73 11.88
C GLU A 219 1.64 -15.22 11.49
N GLN A 220 1.50 -13.91 11.29
CA GLN A 220 0.24 -13.25 10.98
C GLN A 220 -0.89 -13.66 11.94
N GLU A 221 -0.70 -13.43 13.24
CA GLU A 221 -1.69 -13.75 14.27
C GLU A 221 -1.84 -12.62 15.29
N ILE A 222 -3.07 -12.40 15.76
CA ILE A 222 -3.37 -11.57 16.93
C ILE A 222 -4.12 -12.40 17.96
N CYS A 223 -3.67 -12.28 19.22
CA CYS A 223 -4.30 -12.90 20.38
C CYS A 223 -4.59 -11.84 21.43
N CYS A 224 -5.80 -11.85 21.98
CA CYS A 224 -6.18 -11.05 23.15
C CYS A 224 -6.48 -12.00 24.31
N TYR A 225 -5.88 -11.72 25.47
CA TYR A 225 -6.01 -12.49 26.69
C TYR A 225 -6.54 -11.58 27.80
N SER A 226 -7.67 -11.94 28.42
CA SER A 226 -8.11 -11.38 29.70
C SER A 226 -7.74 -12.35 30.81
N ILE A 227 -6.83 -11.95 31.71
CA ILE A 227 -6.27 -12.82 32.75
C ILE A 227 -7.08 -12.66 34.03
N TYR A 228 -7.70 -13.73 34.52
CA TYR A 228 -8.43 -13.70 35.79
C TYR A 228 -7.49 -13.27 36.93
N PRO A 229 -7.91 -12.42 37.88
CA PRO A 229 -6.98 -11.75 38.81
C PRO A 229 -6.31 -12.66 39.83
N GLU A 230 -6.90 -13.82 40.12
CA GLU A 230 -6.44 -14.76 41.15
C GLU A 230 -6.09 -16.11 40.51
N THR A 231 -5.05 -16.75 41.01
CA THR A 231 -4.73 -18.13 40.60
C THR A 231 -5.64 -19.13 41.32
N ILE A 232 -6.02 -20.19 40.62
CA ILE A 232 -6.88 -21.23 41.19
C ILE A 232 -6.04 -22.24 41.98
N SER A 233 -6.37 -22.40 43.26
CA SER A 233 -5.76 -23.39 44.16
C SER A 233 -5.84 -24.80 43.57
N GLU A 234 -4.78 -25.59 43.75
CA GLU A 234 -4.62 -26.93 43.15
C GLU A 234 -5.83 -27.85 43.36
N GLU A 235 -6.38 -27.87 44.57
CA GLU A 235 -7.53 -28.68 44.96
C GLU A 235 -8.85 -28.31 44.26
N TYR A 236 -8.94 -27.10 43.69
CA TYR A 236 -10.13 -26.58 43.00
C TYR A 236 -10.00 -26.52 41.47
N ARG A 237 -8.82 -26.80 40.92
CA ARG A 237 -8.58 -26.76 39.46
C ARG A 237 -9.48 -27.73 38.71
N GLY A 238 -9.81 -28.89 39.28
CA GLY A 238 -10.74 -29.84 38.65
C GLY A 238 -12.15 -29.27 38.44
N GLN A 239 -12.67 -28.58 39.45
CA GLN A 239 -14.01 -27.98 39.46
C GLN A 239 -14.07 -26.80 38.48
N PHE A 240 -13.04 -25.94 38.50
CA PHE A 240 -12.92 -24.84 37.53
C PHE A 240 -12.82 -25.36 36.10
N ALA A 241 -12.05 -26.42 35.84
CA ALA A 241 -11.92 -26.99 34.51
C ALA A 241 -13.25 -27.50 33.94
N VAL A 242 -14.06 -28.17 34.76
CA VAL A 242 -15.41 -28.61 34.38
C VAL A 242 -16.31 -27.39 34.09
N PHE A 243 -16.28 -26.39 34.97
CA PHE A 243 -17.09 -25.18 34.83
C PHE A 243 -16.78 -24.42 33.54
N ILE A 244 -15.50 -24.11 33.29
CA ILE A 244 -15.10 -23.36 32.09
C ILE A 244 -15.27 -24.16 30.80
N THR A 245 -15.16 -25.49 30.85
CA THR A 245 -15.47 -26.35 29.71
C THR A 245 -16.95 -26.28 29.35
N GLY A 246 -17.83 -26.20 30.36
CA GLY A 246 -19.26 -25.96 30.16
C GLY A 246 -19.53 -24.62 29.49
N ILE A 247 -18.88 -23.54 29.96
CA ILE A 247 -18.98 -22.21 29.33
C ILE A 247 -18.51 -22.27 27.87
N ASN A 248 -17.33 -22.86 27.62
CA ASN A 248 -16.74 -22.95 26.29
C ASN A 248 -17.65 -23.67 25.27
N TYR A 249 -18.47 -24.62 25.71
CA TYR A 249 -19.42 -25.32 24.85
C TYR A 249 -20.51 -24.39 24.28
N GLU A 250 -20.84 -23.31 24.99
CA GLU A 250 -21.87 -22.34 24.60
C GLU A 250 -21.32 -21.14 23.83
N LEU A 251 -19.99 -20.96 23.82
CA LEU A 251 -19.36 -19.81 23.19
C LEU A 251 -19.22 -19.97 21.67
N ASN A 252 -19.63 -18.93 20.94
CA ASN A 252 -19.42 -18.86 19.49
C ASN A 252 -18.03 -18.32 19.11
N PHE A 253 -17.32 -17.67 20.03
CA PHE A 253 -16.04 -17.01 19.77
C PHE A 253 -15.22 -16.86 21.05
N GLY A 254 -13.95 -17.25 20.97
CA GLY A 254 -13.02 -17.29 22.11
C GLY A 254 -13.20 -18.52 23.00
N ASN A 255 -12.31 -18.67 23.97
CA ASN A 255 -12.33 -19.78 24.93
C ASN A 255 -11.67 -19.40 26.25
N PHE A 256 -12.18 -19.93 27.37
CA PHE A 256 -11.48 -19.95 28.65
C PHE A 256 -10.39 -21.02 28.64
N GLU A 257 -9.26 -20.71 29.25
CA GLU A 257 -8.07 -21.55 29.40
C GLU A 257 -7.60 -21.49 30.84
N MET A 258 -7.14 -22.63 31.35
CA MET A 258 -6.48 -22.67 32.64
C MET A 258 -5.18 -23.46 32.52
N ASP A 259 -4.12 -22.90 33.06
CA ASP A 259 -2.89 -23.63 33.31
C ASP A 259 -3.07 -24.47 34.57
N PHE A 260 -2.86 -25.79 34.43
CA PHE A 260 -3.03 -26.73 35.53
C PHE A 260 -1.84 -26.80 36.48
N ASP A 261 -0.68 -26.25 36.10
CA ASP A 261 0.52 -26.24 36.92
C ASP A 261 0.44 -25.12 37.97
N ASP A 262 0.09 -23.90 37.55
CA ASP A 262 0.05 -22.72 38.43
C ASP A 262 -1.37 -22.19 38.73
N GLY A 263 -2.38 -22.62 37.98
CA GLY A 263 -3.77 -22.19 38.19
C GLY A 263 -4.09 -20.85 37.53
N GLU A 264 -3.26 -20.31 36.63
CA GLU A 264 -3.62 -19.14 35.82
C GLU A 264 -4.86 -19.44 35.00
N LEU A 265 -5.92 -18.66 35.21
CA LEU A 265 -7.15 -18.73 34.42
C LEU A 265 -7.23 -17.50 33.51
N ARG A 266 -7.61 -17.68 32.25
CA ARG A 266 -7.75 -16.57 31.29
C ARG A 266 -8.81 -16.83 30.23
N PHE A 267 -9.31 -15.76 29.61
CA PHE A 267 -10.14 -15.82 28.42
C PHE A 267 -9.36 -15.37 27.18
N ARG A 268 -9.28 -16.22 26.16
CA ARG A 268 -8.55 -15.98 24.92
C ARG A 268 -9.49 -15.78 23.74
N THR A 269 -9.15 -14.81 22.90
CA THR A 269 -9.67 -14.69 21.52
C THR A 269 -8.48 -14.53 20.58
N SER A 270 -8.46 -15.26 19.47
CA SER A 270 -7.41 -15.14 18.47
C SER A 270 -7.97 -15.14 17.05
N LEU A 271 -7.20 -14.58 16.11
CA LEU A 271 -7.55 -14.56 14.70
C LEU A 271 -6.26 -14.52 13.85
N PRO A 272 -6.21 -15.27 12.73
CA PRO A 272 -5.19 -15.02 11.71
C PRO A 272 -5.36 -13.60 11.16
N LEU A 273 -4.27 -12.85 11.17
CA LEU A 273 -4.16 -11.53 10.57
C LEU A 273 -4.12 -11.67 9.05
N SER A 274 -4.95 -10.91 8.37
CA SER A 274 -4.66 -10.51 7.00
C SER A 274 -4.66 -8.99 6.97
N LYS A 275 -3.63 -8.39 6.37
CA LYS A 275 -3.52 -6.91 6.29
C LYS A 275 -4.70 -6.28 5.54
N GLU A 276 -5.37 -7.05 4.69
CA GLU A 276 -6.54 -6.61 3.92
C GLU A 276 -7.84 -6.66 4.73
N THR A 277 -7.93 -7.47 5.78
CA THR A 277 -9.16 -7.68 6.57
C THR A 277 -9.13 -7.06 7.96
N LEU A 278 -7.98 -6.61 8.45
CA LEU A 278 -7.87 -5.98 9.76
C LEU A 278 -8.52 -4.60 9.73
N ASN A 279 -9.72 -4.50 10.29
CA ASN A 279 -10.48 -3.27 10.40
C ASN A 279 -11.07 -3.10 11.81
N GLN A 280 -11.68 -1.94 12.06
CA GLN A 280 -12.26 -1.61 13.36
C GLN A 280 -13.28 -2.65 13.85
N GLN A 281 -14.11 -3.22 12.98
CA GLN A 281 -15.13 -4.21 13.38
C GLN A 281 -14.48 -5.52 13.85
N VAL A 282 -13.39 -5.93 13.20
CA VAL A 282 -12.61 -7.11 13.63
C VAL A 282 -11.96 -6.85 14.98
N LEU A 283 -11.34 -5.67 15.18
CA LEU A 283 -10.73 -5.31 16.46
C LEU A 283 -11.75 -5.17 17.60
N GLU A 284 -12.95 -4.64 17.33
CA GLU A 284 -14.06 -4.65 18.30
C GLU A 284 -14.39 -6.08 18.73
N LYS A 285 -14.45 -7.02 17.78
CA LYS A 285 -14.82 -8.40 18.09
C LYS A 285 -13.72 -9.13 18.87
N ILE A 286 -12.46 -8.92 18.51
CA ILE A 286 -11.32 -9.56 19.17
C ILE A 286 -11.04 -8.95 20.54
N ILE A 287 -11.00 -7.61 20.65
CA ILE A 287 -10.60 -6.95 21.89
C ILE A 287 -11.85 -6.67 22.75
N THR A 288 -12.79 -5.86 22.28
CA THR A 288 -13.99 -5.53 23.08
C THR A 288 -14.84 -6.77 23.38
N GLY A 289 -14.98 -7.68 22.41
CA GLY A 289 -15.68 -8.96 22.61
C GLY A 289 -15.03 -9.82 23.70
N ASN A 290 -13.70 -9.90 23.73
CA ASN A 290 -12.97 -10.60 24.79
C ASN A 290 -13.26 -10.02 26.18
N LEU A 291 -13.16 -8.69 26.32
CA LEU A 291 -13.41 -7.98 27.57
C LEU A 291 -14.83 -8.19 28.06
N ASN A 292 -15.81 -8.07 27.15
CA ASN A 292 -17.22 -8.22 27.48
C ASN A 292 -17.55 -9.64 27.93
N THR A 293 -16.99 -10.67 27.28
CA THR A 293 -17.19 -12.06 27.69
C THR A 293 -16.58 -12.31 29.07
N MET A 294 -15.34 -11.86 29.31
CA MET A 294 -14.73 -11.98 30.64
C MET A 294 -15.60 -11.29 31.71
N ASN A 295 -16.06 -10.07 31.44
CA ASN A 295 -16.93 -9.32 32.35
C ASN A 295 -18.25 -10.03 32.66
N ALA A 296 -18.83 -10.75 31.68
CA ALA A 296 -20.07 -11.48 31.86
C ALA A 296 -19.93 -12.72 32.79
N TYR A 297 -18.74 -13.33 32.85
CA TYR A 297 -18.49 -14.55 33.62
C TYR A 297 -17.64 -14.34 34.87
N VAL A 298 -16.95 -13.22 35.02
CA VAL A 298 -16.01 -12.99 36.14
C VAL A 298 -16.68 -13.09 37.51
N SER A 299 -17.93 -12.64 37.64
CA SER A 299 -18.71 -12.77 38.88
C SER A 299 -19.04 -14.22 39.22
N GLN A 300 -19.32 -15.06 38.23
CA GLN A 300 -19.60 -16.48 38.42
C GLN A 300 -18.32 -17.25 38.79
N LEU A 301 -17.18 -16.87 38.21
CA LEU A 301 -15.86 -17.40 38.59
C LEU A 301 -15.52 -17.07 40.04
N GLN A 302 -15.73 -15.80 40.45
CA GLN A 302 -15.54 -15.37 41.84
C GLN A 302 -16.47 -16.10 42.80
N GLN A 303 -17.74 -16.30 42.42
CA GLN A 303 -18.71 -17.04 43.23
C GLN A 303 -18.27 -18.50 43.41
N LEU A 304 -17.88 -19.18 42.32
CA LEU A 304 -17.38 -20.54 42.38
C LEU A 304 -16.15 -20.66 43.29
N GLN A 305 -15.23 -19.69 43.21
CA GLN A 305 -14.06 -19.64 44.08
C GLN A 305 -14.46 -19.48 45.56
N SER A 306 -15.42 -18.57 45.83
CA SER A 306 -15.92 -18.32 47.18
C SER A 306 -16.71 -19.50 47.77
N ASP A 307 -17.39 -20.29 46.94
CA ASP A 307 -18.17 -21.45 47.40
C ASP A 307 -17.27 -22.65 47.71
N LEU A 308 -16.07 -22.70 47.12
CA LEU A 308 -15.11 -23.77 47.33
C LEU A 308 -14.14 -23.50 48.49
N ASN A 309 -13.83 -22.22 48.75
CA ASN A 309 -13.01 -21.76 49.89
C ASN A 309 -13.74 -21.89 51.23
#